data_AF-A0A8C4NCJ3-F1
#
_entry.id   AF-A0A8C4NCJ3-F1
#
_cell.length_a   1.000
_cell.length_b   1.000
_cell.length_c   1.000
_cell.angle_alpha   90.00
_cell.angle_beta   90.00
_cell.angle_gamma   90.00
#
_symmetry.space_group_name_H-M   'P 1'
#
loop_
_entity.id
_entity.type
_entity.pdbx_description
1 polymer ?
#
loop_
_entity_poly.entity_id
_entity_poly.type
_entity_poly.pdbx_seq_one_letter_code
_entity_poly.pdbx_strand_id
1 'polypeptide(L)'
;MSNSRSQLDRDEESEDGNAVETEESVEKETEEEDLCSLEDFSPLWPSESMGQEQATLLSPEAAMECLEQLKESGEITEDFTIHLKAKYTLLYQAHITQQEKEQEALLRAKQSMAQLEHLRGQLQDSECIPDDPMTERGHLRQVLLDHYNELAKTSQRHEHLLYTLESLQDEKQLVEKEYKKLPKPTEREKQNLVLSEGCEVLKSEVAQRKEEVCILHEELKAQYDEQHKLDLQLEEQQQMENQLKERLATLILQPLQIQNDLELLNIKLKTLKGHQSKLMEQEHTVQAELQQAITLQRIVEQERAQISGEIDQQCTLLMHLGQNRLSLTHKTESATEKCAALQADRKLNQAKKRQHELLITHDGLRTKLFIMKMHLGDLQERHERQKQHLMCLSTASNRAESELPKLRKVYTAAVSQRDKINQMLIQRDQEMSSLAEHVTLQQDLVRRADIELLSLDEKQHLLTLSRVEKCRQLHRLHALRPAYWSMRSQVALLQIEVGFVKLPADIFKCNCPTHGCE
;
A
#
# COMPACT_ATOMS: atom_id res chain seq x y z
N MET A 1 -0.77 -24.26 48.04
CA MET A 1 -1.90 -23.47 48.55
C MET A 1 -2.36 -22.62 47.36
N SER A 2 -3.43 -22.94 46.62
CA SER A 2 -4.81 -23.32 47.01
C SER A 2 -5.59 -22.10 47.54
N ASN A 3 -6.80 -21.78 47.08
CA ASN A 3 -7.60 -22.28 45.93
C ASN A 3 -8.76 -21.30 45.63
N SER A 4 -9.48 -21.49 44.51
CA SER A 4 -10.81 -20.92 44.18
C SER A 4 -10.88 -19.39 43.92
N ARG A 5 -11.67 -18.83 42.98
CA ARG A 5 -12.79 -19.25 42.10
C ARG A 5 -14.22 -19.09 42.65
N SER A 6 -14.86 -17.97 42.29
CA SER A 6 -16.31 -17.68 42.24
C SER A 6 -16.47 -16.59 41.16
N GLN A 7 -17.30 -16.69 40.11
CA GLN A 7 -18.79 -16.67 40.06
C GLN A 7 -19.40 -15.29 40.36
N LEU A 8 -20.53 -14.87 39.77
CA LEU A 8 -21.18 -15.12 38.46
C LEU A 8 -22.50 -14.33 38.48
N ASP A 9 -22.67 -13.31 37.62
CA ASP A 9 -23.94 -12.66 37.26
C ASP A 9 -23.69 -12.08 35.84
N ARG A 10 -24.46 -12.28 34.77
CA ARG A 10 -25.82 -12.80 34.53
C ARG A 10 -26.97 -11.84 34.83
N ASP A 11 -27.36 -11.11 33.79
CA ASP A 11 -28.74 -10.70 33.50
C ASP A 11 -29.02 -11.02 32.02
N GLU A 12 -30.21 -11.54 31.72
CA GLU A 12 -30.70 -11.90 30.38
C GLU A 12 -32.11 -11.33 30.23
N GLU A 13 -32.33 -10.34 29.36
CA GLU A 13 -33.64 -9.90 28.86
C GLU A 13 -33.39 -8.94 27.67
N SER A 14 -33.98 -9.00 26.46
CA SER A 14 -34.58 -10.03 25.57
C SER A 14 -35.79 -9.43 24.83
N GLU A 15 -36.05 -9.97 23.63
CA GLU A 15 -37.28 -9.88 22.82
C GLU A 15 -37.46 -8.72 21.80
N ASP A 16 -38.10 -9.14 20.70
CA ASP A 16 -38.68 -8.47 19.52
C ASP A 16 -37.83 -7.46 18.71
N GLY A 17 -37.71 -7.58 17.37
CA GLY A 17 -38.30 -8.53 16.39
C GLY A 17 -38.29 -7.87 15.00
N ASN A 18 -38.61 -8.51 13.86
CA ASN A 18 -38.81 -9.91 13.48
C ASN A 18 -38.48 -10.03 11.96
N ALA A 19 -38.49 -11.24 11.40
CA ALA A 19 -38.11 -11.59 10.02
C ALA A 19 -38.79 -10.79 8.89
N VAL A 20 -38.15 -10.81 7.71
CA VAL A 20 -38.71 -11.44 6.50
C VAL A 20 -37.55 -11.90 5.59
N GLU A 21 -37.58 -13.16 5.19
CA GLU A 21 -36.83 -13.66 4.02
C GLU A 21 -37.77 -13.62 2.81
N THR A 22 -37.27 -13.20 1.65
CA THR A 22 -37.91 -13.45 0.35
C THR A 22 -36.84 -13.61 -0.71
N GLU A 23 -36.69 -14.83 -1.22
CA GLU A 23 -36.14 -15.07 -2.55
C GLU A 23 -37.19 -14.62 -3.57
N GLU A 24 -36.79 -13.91 -4.63
CA GLU A 24 -37.52 -14.02 -5.90
C GLU A 24 -36.59 -13.79 -7.10
N SER A 25 -36.31 -14.87 -7.82
CA SER A 25 -35.73 -14.83 -9.16
C SER A 25 -36.84 -14.64 -10.18
N VAL A 26 -36.80 -13.55 -10.95
CA VAL A 26 -37.70 -13.35 -12.09
C VAL A 26 -36.89 -13.05 -13.34
N GLU A 27 -36.75 -14.08 -14.18
CA GLU A 27 -36.45 -13.92 -15.59
C GLU A 27 -37.66 -13.26 -16.28
N LYS A 28 -37.43 -12.25 -17.12
CA LYS A 28 -38.36 -11.88 -18.19
C LYS A 28 -37.60 -11.49 -19.43
N GLU A 29 -37.43 -12.48 -20.30
CA GLU A 29 -37.40 -12.26 -21.73
C GLU A 29 -38.77 -11.73 -22.18
N THR A 30 -38.78 -10.83 -23.15
CA THR A 30 -39.88 -10.67 -24.11
C THR A 30 -39.22 -10.44 -25.47
N GLU A 31 -39.52 -11.33 -26.40
CA GLU A 31 -39.03 -11.30 -27.79
C GLU A 31 -39.91 -10.37 -28.65
N GLU A 32 -40.12 -10.70 -29.93
CA GLU A 32 -40.80 -9.91 -30.97
C GLU A 32 -39.96 -8.69 -31.40
N GLU A 33 -39.03 -8.85 -32.34
CA GLU A 33 -39.25 -8.98 -33.79
C GLU A 33 -40.08 -7.83 -34.39
N ASP A 34 -39.49 -7.10 -35.34
CA ASP A 34 -40.14 -6.97 -36.64
C ASP A 34 -39.12 -6.73 -37.77
N LEU A 35 -39.47 -7.20 -38.96
CA LEU A 35 -38.73 -7.01 -40.21
C LEU A 35 -39.42 -5.91 -41.01
N CYS A 36 -38.67 -4.93 -41.52
CA CYS A 36 -39.13 -4.18 -42.69
C CYS A 36 -37.97 -3.75 -43.59
N SER A 37 -37.92 -4.37 -44.77
CA SER A 37 -37.21 -3.89 -45.94
C SER A 37 -37.63 -2.45 -46.26
N LEU A 38 -36.67 -1.56 -46.55
CA LEU A 38 -36.97 -0.45 -47.46
C LEU A 38 -36.72 -0.95 -48.88
N GLU A 39 -37.80 -1.08 -49.64
CA GLU A 39 -37.75 -1.43 -51.05
C GLU A 39 -37.30 -0.22 -51.88
N ASP A 40 -36.51 -0.46 -52.93
CA ASP A 40 -36.18 0.57 -53.94
C ASP A 40 -37.45 0.93 -54.73
N PHE A 41 -38.19 1.94 -54.27
CA PHE A 41 -39.36 2.50 -54.98
C PHE A 41 -38.94 3.31 -56.23
N SER A 42 -38.36 2.62 -57.21
CA SER A 42 -38.27 3.09 -58.58
C SER A 42 -39.67 3.13 -59.20
N PRO A 43 -40.23 4.30 -59.55
CA PRO A 43 -41.57 4.38 -60.12
C PRO A 43 -41.56 3.75 -61.52
N LEU A 44 -42.22 2.59 -61.65
CA LEU A 44 -42.31 1.84 -62.90
C LEU A 44 -43.26 2.54 -63.88
N TRP A 45 -42.76 3.53 -64.62
CA TRP A 45 -43.51 4.19 -65.68
C TRP A 45 -43.89 3.17 -66.78
N PRO A 46 -45.14 3.19 -67.30
CA PRO A 46 -45.53 2.34 -68.42
C PRO A 46 -44.76 2.68 -69.71
N SER A 47 -43.71 1.93 -70.01
CA SER A 47 -42.94 2.05 -71.25
C SER A 47 -43.81 1.80 -72.48
N GLU A 48 -43.77 2.76 -73.41
CA GLU A 48 -44.13 2.72 -74.84
C GLU A 48 -44.84 1.45 -75.37
N SER A 49 -46.06 1.16 -74.90
CA SER A 49 -46.81 -0.04 -75.32
C SER A 49 -48.34 0.09 -75.35
N MET A 50 -48.87 1.32 -75.33
CA MET A 50 -50.25 1.59 -75.81
C MET A 50 -50.15 2.05 -77.27
N GLY A 51 -50.69 1.22 -78.16
CA GLY A 51 -50.20 1.15 -79.53
C GLY A 51 -50.55 2.35 -80.41
N GLN A 52 -49.81 2.43 -81.53
CA GLN A 52 -50.37 2.92 -82.78
C GLN A 52 -51.44 1.92 -83.28
N GLU A 53 -52.54 1.75 -82.54
CA GLU A 53 -53.76 1.26 -83.15
C GLU A 53 -54.12 2.27 -84.23
N GLN A 54 -54.01 1.80 -85.47
CA GLN A 54 -54.12 2.65 -86.64
C GLN A 54 -55.48 3.34 -86.58
N ALA A 55 -55.46 4.67 -86.68
CA ALA A 55 -56.65 5.47 -86.97
C ALA A 55 -57.16 5.04 -88.35
N THR A 56 -57.88 3.91 -88.36
CA THR A 56 -58.44 3.27 -89.54
C THR A 56 -59.44 4.27 -90.07
N LEU A 57 -59.07 4.96 -91.13
CA LEU A 57 -59.76 6.16 -91.59
C LEU A 57 -61.23 5.83 -91.82
N LEU A 58 -62.08 6.26 -90.89
CA LEU A 58 -63.52 6.31 -91.03
C LEU A 58 -63.80 7.37 -92.09
N SER A 59 -63.60 6.99 -93.37
CA SER A 59 -63.79 7.91 -94.47
C SER A 59 -65.24 8.40 -94.41
N PRO A 60 -65.45 9.72 -94.30
CA PRO A 60 -66.79 10.25 -94.19
C PRO A 60 -67.60 9.93 -95.46
N GLU A 61 -66.93 9.77 -96.59
CA GLU A 61 -67.51 9.36 -97.87
C GLU A 61 -68.20 8.00 -97.76
N ALA A 62 -67.51 6.96 -97.29
CA ALA A 62 -68.07 5.60 -97.18
C ALA A 62 -69.29 5.53 -96.24
N ALA A 63 -69.29 6.27 -95.14
CA ALA A 63 -70.44 6.36 -94.24
C ALA A 63 -71.62 7.15 -94.86
N MET A 64 -71.33 8.16 -95.69
CA MET A 64 -72.33 8.99 -96.36
C MET A 64 -72.91 8.30 -97.61
N GLU A 65 -72.13 7.45 -98.30
CA GLU A 65 -72.57 6.56 -99.39
C GLU A 65 -73.53 5.47 -98.87
N CYS A 66 -73.20 4.81 -97.75
CA CYS A 66 -74.12 3.85 -97.12
C CYS A 66 -75.47 4.49 -96.74
N LEU A 67 -75.47 5.77 -96.33
CA LEU A 67 -76.70 6.52 -96.06
C LEU A 67 -77.47 6.91 -97.34
N GLU A 68 -76.83 6.97 -98.50
CA GLU A 68 -77.51 7.14 -99.80
C GLU A 68 -78.07 5.83 -100.33
N GLN A 69 -77.33 4.73 -100.22
CA GLN A 69 -77.80 3.40 -100.63
C GLN A 69 -79.08 2.99 -99.85
N LEU A 70 -79.18 3.34 -98.56
CA LEU A 70 -80.39 3.13 -97.74
C LEU A 70 -81.55 4.07 -98.11
N LYS A 71 -81.27 5.23 -98.72
CA LYS A 71 -82.31 6.11 -99.31
C LYS A 71 -82.79 5.54 -100.64
N GLU A 72 -81.90 5.03 -101.48
CA GLU A 72 -82.20 4.45 -102.79
C GLU A 72 -82.96 3.12 -102.70
N SER A 73 -82.74 2.33 -101.64
CA SER A 73 -83.57 1.15 -101.32
C SER A 73 -84.98 1.50 -100.82
N GLY A 74 -85.24 2.77 -100.48
CA GLY A 74 -86.52 3.25 -99.96
C GLY A 74 -86.77 2.95 -98.47
N GLU A 75 -85.77 2.45 -97.73
CA GLU A 75 -85.91 2.08 -96.32
C GLU A 75 -85.92 3.28 -95.36
N ILE A 76 -85.37 4.43 -95.78
CA ILE A 76 -85.43 5.70 -95.04
C ILE A 76 -85.92 6.87 -95.92
N THR A 77 -86.68 7.78 -95.31
CA THR A 77 -87.16 9.01 -95.97
C THR A 77 -86.04 10.05 -96.11
N GLU A 78 -86.10 10.83 -97.18
CA GLU A 78 -85.05 11.78 -97.58
C GLU A 78 -84.69 12.80 -96.49
N ASP A 79 -85.67 13.36 -95.79
CA ASP A 79 -85.45 14.26 -94.65
C ASP A 79 -84.65 13.57 -93.51
N PHE A 80 -84.89 12.28 -93.28
CA PHE A 80 -84.18 11.51 -92.26
C PHE A 80 -82.76 11.15 -92.70
N THR A 81 -82.54 10.88 -94.00
CA THR A 81 -81.20 10.77 -94.59
C THR A 81 -80.42 12.08 -94.41
N ILE A 82 -81.02 13.23 -94.74
CA ILE A 82 -80.39 14.55 -94.58
C ILE A 82 -80.06 14.83 -93.10
N HIS A 83 -80.98 14.54 -92.18
CA HIS A 83 -80.75 14.70 -90.74
C HIS A 83 -79.65 13.74 -90.21
N LEU A 84 -79.62 12.48 -90.65
CA LEU A 84 -78.57 11.53 -90.29
C LEU A 84 -77.20 11.97 -90.83
N LYS A 85 -77.13 12.40 -92.10
CA LYS A 85 -75.92 12.94 -92.71
C LYS A 85 -75.41 14.17 -91.95
N ALA A 86 -76.26 15.17 -91.71
CA ALA A 86 -75.90 16.37 -90.96
C ALA A 86 -75.39 16.05 -89.54
N LYS A 87 -76.05 15.11 -88.84
CA LYS A 87 -75.62 14.64 -87.52
C LYS A 87 -74.29 13.87 -87.59
N TYR A 88 -74.08 13.05 -88.61
CA TYR A 88 -72.82 12.33 -88.83
C TYR A 88 -71.67 13.31 -89.12
N THR A 89 -71.86 14.28 -90.02
CA THR A 89 -70.87 15.33 -90.30
C THR A 89 -70.53 16.14 -89.05
N LEU A 90 -71.52 16.51 -88.23
CA LEU A 90 -71.28 17.22 -86.97
C LEU A 90 -70.50 16.37 -85.95
N LEU A 91 -70.83 15.08 -85.81
CA LEU A 91 -70.09 14.16 -84.95
C LEU A 91 -68.67 13.90 -85.44
N TYR A 92 -68.47 13.82 -86.76
CA TYR A 92 -67.17 13.65 -87.40
C TYR A 92 -66.28 14.89 -87.22
N GLN A 93 -66.83 16.09 -87.40
CA GLN A 93 -66.15 17.36 -87.09
C GLN A 93 -65.83 17.48 -85.60
N ALA A 94 -66.76 17.11 -84.71
CA ALA A 94 -66.51 17.07 -83.28
C ALA A 94 -65.39 16.09 -82.92
N HIS A 95 -65.36 14.90 -83.54
CA HIS A 95 -64.27 13.93 -83.36
C HIS A 95 -62.91 14.49 -83.81
N ILE A 96 -62.84 15.14 -84.98
CA ILE A 96 -61.59 15.76 -85.46
C ILE A 96 -61.12 16.84 -84.48
N THR A 97 -61.99 17.80 -84.11
CA THR A 97 -61.61 18.88 -83.17
C THR A 97 -61.26 18.36 -81.78
N GLN A 98 -61.84 17.25 -81.32
CA GLN A 98 -61.45 16.57 -80.09
C GLN A 98 -60.07 15.91 -80.22
N GLN A 99 -59.81 15.21 -81.33
CA GLN A 99 -58.52 14.59 -81.62
C GLN A 99 -57.38 15.61 -81.77
N GLU A 100 -57.67 16.79 -82.34
CA GLU A 100 -56.77 17.93 -82.41
C GLU A 100 -56.48 18.49 -81.00
N LYS A 101 -57.52 18.73 -80.18
CA LYS A 101 -57.36 19.16 -78.78
C LYS A 101 -56.57 18.15 -77.93
N GLU A 102 -56.75 16.85 -78.16
CA GLU A 102 -55.99 15.79 -77.48
C GLU A 102 -54.52 15.77 -77.92
N GLN A 103 -54.22 15.96 -79.21
CA GLN A 103 -52.85 16.09 -79.69
C GLN A 103 -52.16 17.35 -79.12
N GLU A 104 -52.86 18.49 -79.07
CA GLU A 104 -52.35 19.69 -78.41
C GLU A 104 -52.11 19.47 -76.91
N ALA A 105 -53.02 18.78 -76.21
CA ALA A 105 -52.87 18.47 -74.80
C ALA A 105 -51.66 17.57 -74.54
N LEU A 106 -51.42 16.56 -75.39
CA LEU A 106 -50.23 15.70 -75.33
C LEU A 106 -48.93 16.47 -75.62
N LEU A 107 -48.94 17.41 -76.57
CA LEU A 107 -47.79 18.28 -76.84
C LEU A 107 -47.51 19.23 -75.66
N ARG A 108 -48.54 19.85 -75.09
CA ARG A 108 -48.44 20.69 -73.89
C ARG A 108 -47.98 19.89 -72.66
N ALA A 109 -48.43 18.64 -72.50
CA ALA A 109 -47.97 17.74 -71.45
C ALA A 109 -46.47 17.40 -71.61
N LYS A 110 -46.01 17.06 -72.82
CA LYS A 110 -44.57 16.82 -73.10
C LYS A 110 -43.70 18.05 -72.84
N GLN A 111 -44.16 19.24 -73.22
CA GLN A 111 -43.47 20.50 -72.90
C GLN A 111 -43.42 20.75 -71.39
N SER A 112 -44.51 20.45 -70.67
CA SER A 112 -44.58 20.59 -69.20
C SER A 112 -43.67 19.58 -68.49
N MET A 113 -43.56 18.34 -68.99
CA MET A 113 -42.62 17.34 -68.46
C MET A 113 -41.16 17.80 -68.64
N ALA A 114 -40.78 18.26 -69.83
CA ALA A 114 -39.42 18.77 -70.07
C ALA A 114 -39.09 20.00 -69.18
N GLN A 115 -40.08 20.85 -68.89
CA GLN A 115 -39.93 21.95 -67.92
C GLN A 115 -39.77 21.43 -66.49
N LEU A 116 -40.55 20.42 -66.06
CA LEU A 116 -40.43 19.81 -64.74
C LEU A 116 -39.09 19.07 -64.56
N GLU A 117 -38.58 18.40 -65.60
CA GLU A 117 -37.26 17.75 -65.59
C GLU A 117 -36.14 18.81 -65.49
N HIS A 118 -36.24 19.91 -66.25
CA HIS A 118 -35.28 21.00 -66.14
C HIS A 118 -35.31 21.67 -64.75
N LEU A 119 -36.50 21.93 -64.20
CA LEU A 119 -36.67 22.49 -62.86
C LEU A 119 -36.20 21.53 -61.76
N ARG A 120 -36.38 20.21 -61.92
CA ARG A 120 -35.82 19.19 -61.03
C ARG A 120 -34.30 19.18 -61.05
N GLY A 121 -33.68 19.31 -62.23
CA GLY A 121 -32.23 19.48 -62.35
C GLY A 121 -31.74 20.73 -61.60
N GLN A 122 -32.39 21.89 -61.81
CA GLN A 122 -32.06 23.13 -61.08
C GLN A 122 -32.27 23.00 -59.56
N LEU A 123 -33.30 22.26 -59.12
CA LEU A 123 -33.54 21.95 -57.71
C LEU A 123 -32.41 21.09 -57.14
N GLN A 124 -32.07 20.00 -57.81
CA GLN A 124 -31.00 19.09 -57.41
C GLN A 124 -29.64 19.80 -57.36
N ASP A 125 -29.33 20.67 -58.32
CA ASP A 125 -28.13 21.52 -58.32
C ASP A 125 -28.12 22.52 -57.14
N SER A 126 -29.30 22.92 -56.63
CA SER A 126 -29.44 23.82 -55.48
C SER A 126 -29.48 23.10 -54.12
N GLU A 127 -29.94 21.84 -54.10
CA GLU A 127 -29.94 20.94 -52.94
C GLU A 127 -28.57 20.29 -52.72
N CYS A 128 -27.77 20.14 -53.78
CA CYS A 128 -26.33 19.83 -53.76
C CYS A 128 -25.50 21.00 -53.20
N ILE A 129 -25.84 21.41 -51.99
CA ILE A 129 -25.02 22.26 -51.14
C ILE A 129 -23.66 21.57 -50.94
N PRO A 130 -22.53 22.19 -51.31
CA PRO A 130 -21.23 21.67 -50.91
C PRO A 130 -21.07 21.85 -49.40
N ASP A 131 -21.00 20.73 -48.66
CA ASP A 131 -20.56 20.69 -47.25
C ASP A 131 -19.04 20.95 -47.11
N ASP A 132 -18.50 21.86 -47.94
CA ASP A 132 -17.13 22.33 -47.88
C ASP A 132 -17.04 23.43 -46.80
N PRO A 133 -16.20 23.26 -45.75
CA PRO A 133 -16.03 24.25 -44.68
C PRO A 133 -15.51 25.61 -45.14
N MET A 134 -15.04 25.75 -46.40
CA MET A 134 -14.70 27.02 -47.01
C MET A 134 -15.92 27.91 -47.33
N THR A 135 -17.15 27.39 -47.26
CA THR A 135 -18.38 28.17 -47.46
C THR A 135 -18.79 28.88 -46.17
N GLU A 136 -19.19 30.15 -46.25
CA GLU A 136 -19.59 31.00 -45.09
C GLU A 136 -20.64 30.32 -44.17
N ARG A 137 -21.65 29.66 -44.76
CA ARG A 137 -22.65 28.86 -44.01
C ARG A 137 -22.03 27.68 -43.26
N GLY A 138 -21.02 27.02 -43.83
CA GLY A 138 -20.26 25.95 -43.17
C GLY A 138 -19.47 26.48 -41.98
N HIS A 139 -18.79 27.62 -42.16
CA HIS A 139 -18.09 28.32 -41.07
C HIS A 139 -19.05 28.73 -39.94
N LEU A 140 -20.22 29.31 -40.25
CA LEU A 140 -21.23 29.66 -39.25
C LEU A 140 -21.78 28.44 -38.50
N ARG A 141 -21.99 27.31 -39.19
CA ARG A 141 -22.42 26.03 -38.58
C ARG A 141 -21.35 25.49 -37.63
N GLN A 142 -20.07 25.59 -38.02
CA GLN A 142 -18.93 25.20 -37.18
C GLN A 142 -18.82 26.09 -35.92
N VAL A 143 -18.90 27.42 -36.06
CA VAL A 143 -18.84 28.36 -34.93
C VAL A 143 -20.00 28.14 -33.95
N LEU A 144 -21.21 27.83 -34.44
CA LEU A 144 -22.34 27.44 -33.58
C LEU A 144 -22.06 26.16 -32.80
N LEU A 145 -21.54 25.12 -33.46
CA LEU A 145 -21.16 23.86 -32.82
C LEU A 145 -20.05 24.04 -31.79
N ASP A 146 -19.06 24.87 -32.08
CA ASP A 146 -17.97 25.19 -31.16
C ASP A 146 -18.49 25.92 -29.91
N HIS A 147 -19.37 26.91 -30.05
CA HIS A 147 -19.98 27.57 -28.89
C HIS A 147 -20.91 26.66 -28.07
N TYR A 148 -21.67 25.74 -28.67
CA TYR A 148 -22.41 24.71 -27.91
C TYR A 148 -21.49 23.74 -27.17
N ASN A 149 -20.31 23.46 -27.71
CA ASN A 149 -19.28 22.67 -27.06
C ASN A 149 -18.55 23.45 -25.96
N GLU A 150 -18.34 24.76 -26.11
CA GLU A 150 -17.82 25.63 -25.05
C GLU A 150 -18.80 25.77 -23.88
N LEU A 151 -20.09 25.97 -24.18
CA LEU A 151 -21.13 26.11 -23.17
C LEU A 151 -21.19 24.89 -22.25
N ALA A 152 -21.22 23.68 -22.80
CA ALA A 152 -21.18 22.44 -22.00
C ALA A 152 -19.89 22.31 -21.16
N LYS A 153 -18.73 22.65 -21.75
CA LYS A 153 -17.46 22.71 -21.02
C LYS A 153 -17.52 23.73 -19.88
N THR A 154 -18.34 24.78 -19.95
CA THR A 154 -18.55 25.72 -18.83
C THR A 154 -19.58 25.22 -17.81
N SER A 155 -20.70 24.60 -18.23
CA SER A 155 -21.72 24.06 -17.33
C SER A 155 -21.17 22.96 -16.42
N GLN A 156 -20.50 21.97 -16.99
CA GLN A 156 -19.80 20.91 -16.26
C GLN A 156 -18.71 21.46 -15.32
N ARG A 157 -17.95 22.48 -15.75
CA ARG A 157 -16.99 23.15 -14.87
C ARG A 157 -17.69 23.83 -13.69
N HIS A 158 -18.87 24.40 -13.89
CA HIS A 158 -19.67 25.02 -12.85
C HIS A 158 -20.22 23.98 -11.86
N GLU A 159 -20.85 22.91 -12.32
CA GLU A 159 -21.35 21.82 -11.46
C GLU A 159 -20.26 21.23 -10.57
N HIS A 160 -19.10 20.91 -11.15
CA HIS A 160 -17.98 20.41 -10.38
C HIS A 160 -17.41 21.45 -9.39
N LEU A 161 -17.41 22.74 -9.77
CA LEU A 161 -17.02 23.81 -8.85
C LEU A 161 -18.01 23.94 -7.67
N LEU A 162 -19.31 23.75 -7.89
CA LEU A 162 -20.31 23.67 -6.81
C LEU A 162 -20.04 22.47 -5.90
N TYR A 163 -19.85 21.28 -6.45
CA TYR A 163 -19.52 20.07 -5.66
C TYR A 163 -18.25 20.24 -4.83
N THR A 164 -17.19 20.82 -5.42
CA THR A 164 -15.95 21.11 -4.66
C THR A 164 -16.12 22.22 -3.63
N LEU A 165 -17.00 23.20 -3.84
CA LEU A 165 -17.34 24.23 -2.86
C LEU A 165 -18.08 23.62 -1.66
N GLU A 166 -19.08 22.78 -1.92
CA GLU A 166 -19.84 22.06 -0.89
C GLU A 166 -18.92 21.12 -0.06
N SER A 167 -18.10 20.32 -0.74
CA SER A 167 -17.08 19.47 -0.10
C SER A 167 -16.10 20.28 0.78
N LEU A 168 -15.59 21.40 0.28
CA LEU A 168 -14.72 22.30 1.06
C LEU A 168 -15.46 23.01 2.21
N GLN A 169 -16.77 23.24 2.10
CA GLN A 169 -17.60 23.79 3.15
C GLN A 169 -17.83 22.79 4.29
N ASP A 170 -17.94 21.50 3.97
CA ASP A 170 -17.98 20.42 4.97
C ASP A 170 -16.61 20.15 5.60
N GLU A 171 -15.53 20.13 4.83
CA GLU A 171 -14.16 20.09 5.37
C GLU A 171 -13.90 21.27 6.32
N LYS A 172 -14.30 22.49 5.93
CA LYS A 172 -14.23 23.68 6.79
C LYS A 172 -15.02 23.48 8.08
N GLN A 173 -16.25 22.97 8.02
CA GLN A 173 -17.05 22.71 9.21
C GLN A 173 -16.41 21.67 10.15
N LEU A 174 -15.78 20.63 9.60
CA LEU A 174 -15.04 19.63 10.36
C LEU A 174 -13.81 20.26 11.04
N VAL A 175 -12.98 20.99 10.28
CA VAL A 175 -11.81 21.70 10.81
C VAL A 175 -12.20 22.74 11.86
N GLU A 176 -13.32 23.46 11.69
CA GLU A 176 -13.85 24.35 12.72
C GLU A 176 -14.29 23.61 14.00
N LYS A 177 -14.92 22.42 13.87
CA LYS A 177 -15.29 21.57 15.01
C LYS A 177 -14.05 21.06 15.75
N GLU A 178 -12.96 20.75 15.04
CA GLU A 178 -11.69 20.33 15.64
C GLU A 178 -10.90 21.49 16.26
N TYR A 179 -10.87 22.66 15.59
CA TYR A 179 -10.26 23.88 16.12
C TYR A 179 -10.91 24.28 17.45
N LYS A 180 -12.23 24.11 17.60
CA LYS A 180 -12.99 24.33 18.85
C LYS A 180 -12.69 23.29 19.94
N LYS A 181 -12.12 22.12 19.62
CA LYS A 181 -11.66 21.10 20.59
C LYS A 181 -10.22 21.31 21.07
N LEU A 182 -9.38 21.99 20.28
CA LEU A 182 -8.00 22.26 20.67
C LEU A 182 -7.96 23.15 21.93
N PRO A 183 -7.11 22.84 22.93
CA PRO A 183 -6.96 23.67 24.12
C PRO A 183 -6.64 25.12 23.74
N LYS A 184 -7.23 26.09 24.43
CA LYS A 184 -7.02 27.52 24.17
C LYS A 184 -5.55 27.91 24.41
N PRO A 185 -5.01 28.96 23.79
CA PRO A 185 -3.65 29.42 24.07
C PRO A 185 -3.41 29.61 25.58
N THR A 186 -4.34 30.25 26.28
CA THR A 186 -4.35 30.43 27.74
C THR A 186 -4.38 29.15 28.58
N GLU A 187 -4.79 28.02 28.00
CA GLU A 187 -4.77 26.71 28.67
C GLU A 187 -3.43 26.00 28.43
N ARG A 188 -2.87 26.12 27.21
CA ARG A 188 -1.51 25.65 26.88
C ARG A 188 -0.45 26.45 27.62
N GLU A 189 -0.63 27.75 27.78
CA GLU A 189 0.25 28.63 28.58
C GLU A 189 0.27 28.19 30.04
N LYS A 190 -0.87 27.84 30.63
CA LYS A 190 -0.94 27.28 31.99
C LYS A 190 -0.26 25.91 32.08
N GLN A 191 -0.48 25.02 31.11
CA GLN A 191 0.20 23.72 31.07
C GLN A 191 1.72 23.88 30.94
N ASN A 192 2.18 24.76 30.05
CA ASN A 192 3.60 25.07 29.86
C ASN A 192 4.22 25.72 31.11
N LEU A 193 3.49 26.58 31.80
CA LEU A 193 3.93 27.19 33.06
C LEU A 193 4.13 26.11 34.14
N VAL A 194 3.12 25.26 34.38
CA VAL A 194 3.20 24.15 35.35
C VAL A 194 4.32 23.16 34.99
N LEU A 195 4.52 22.86 33.70
CA LEU A 195 5.63 22.02 33.24
C LEU A 195 6.99 22.71 33.42
N SER A 196 7.08 24.03 33.23
CA SER A 196 8.30 24.80 33.47
C SER A 196 8.64 24.87 34.95
N GLU A 197 7.64 25.12 35.82
CA GLU A 197 7.78 25.09 37.28
C GLU A 197 8.24 23.72 37.76
N GLY A 198 7.62 22.64 37.28
CA GLY A 198 8.05 21.27 37.56
C GLY A 198 9.48 20.97 37.09
N CYS A 199 9.88 21.49 35.92
CA CYS A 199 11.25 21.39 35.42
C CYS A 199 12.26 22.13 36.31
N GLU A 200 11.95 23.34 36.81
CA GLU A 200 12.85 24.05 37.73
C GLU A 200 12.95 23.36 39.09
N VAL A 201 11.84 22.83 39.64
CA VAL A 201 11.87 22.03 40.87
C VAL A 201 12.76 20.80 40.69
N LEU A 202 12.58 20.03 39.61
CA LEU A 202 13.41 18.85 39.33
C LEU A 202 14.89 19.20 39.10
N LYS A 203 15.20 20.33 38.45
CA LYS A 203 16.59 20.83 38.36
C LYS A 203 17.19 21.14 39.72
N SER A 204 16.42 21.77 40.63
CA SER A 204 16.89 22.11 41.97
C SER A 204 17.14 20.86 42.83
N GLU A 205 16.26 19.86 42.77
CA GLU A 205 16.48 18.58 43.45
C GLU A 205 17.71 17.87 42.87
N VAL A 206 17.85 17.81 41.54
CA VAL A 206 19.02 17.20 40.88
C VAL A 206 20.33 17.94 41.19
N ALA A 207 20.29 19.23 41.53
CA ALA A 207 21.45 19.96 42.05
C ALA A 207 21.77 19.55 43.49
N GLN A 208 20.78 19.61 44.39
CA GLN A 208 20.93 19.22 45.80
C GLN A 208 21.44 17.77 45.95
N ARG A 209 20.84 16.81 45.24
CA ARG A 209 21.22 15.39 45.28
C ARG A 209 22.66 15.15 44.81
N LYS A 210 23.21 16.00 43.95
CA LYS A 210 24.63 15.93 43.53
C LYS A 210 25.56 16.44 44.63
N GLU A 211 25.18 17.51 45.30
CA GLU A 211 25.93 18.06 46.43
C GLU A 211 25.94 17.08 47.61
N GLU A 212 24.80 16.46 47.94
CA GLU A 212 24.69 15.35 48.90
C GLU A 212 25.62 14.18 48.54
N VAL A 213 25.65 13.76 47.26
CA VAL A 213 26.54 12.68 46.79
C VAL A 213 28.02 13.08 46.86
N CYS A 214 28.37 14.34 46.61
CA CYS A 214 29.74 14.85 46.79
C CYS A 214 30.17 14.81 48.26
N ILE A 215 29.33 15.31 49.17
CA ILE A 215 29.60 15.30 50.63
C ILE A 215 29.78 13.86 51.14
N LEU A 216 28.83 12.97 50.86
CA LEU A 216 28.90 11.56 51.26
C LEU A 216 30.13 10.83 50.69
N HIS A 217 30.58 11.21 49.49
CA HIS A 217 31.79 10.65 48.87
C HIS A 217 33.09 11.17 49.51
N GLU A 218 33.09 12.37 50.08
CA GLU A 218 34.23 12.92 50.83
C GLU A 218 34.26 12.37 52.27
N GLU A 219 33.12 12.26 52.94
CA GLU A 219 32.99 11.59 54.25
C GLU A 219 33.45 10.12 54.18
N LEU A 220 33.02 9.38 53.16
CA LEU A 220 33.38 7.98 52.95
C LEU A 220 34.88 7.81 52.63
N LYS A 221 35.52 8.76 51.96
CA LYS A 221 36.99 8.78 51.81
C LYS A 221 37.68 9.02 53.14
N ALA A 222 37.23 9.99 53.92
CA ALA A 222 37.81 10.29 55.23
C ALA A 222 37.73 9.07 56.16
N GLN A 223 36.60 8.34 56.17
CA GLN A 223 36.45 7.09 56.90
C GLN A 223 37.42 6.00 56.42
N TYR A 224 37.63 5.83 55.11
CA TYR A 224 38.65 4.91 54.60
C TYR A 224 40.09 5.31 54.99
N ASP A 225 40.41 6.60 54.94
CA ASP A 225 41.72 7.13 55.35
C ASP A 225 41.95 7.03 56.87
N GLU A 226 40.90 7.04 57.69
CA GLU A 226 40.98 6.77 59.12
C GLU A 226 41.11 5.27 59.41
N GLN A 227 40.31 4.43 58.75
CA GLN A 227 40.40 2.97 58.89
C GLN A 227 41.80 2.47 58.50
N HIS A 228 42.36 2.94 57.39
CA HIS A 228 43.72 2.57 56.96
C HIS A 228 44.80 2.97 57.98
N LYS A 229 44.62 4.05 58.76
CA LYS A 229 45.54 4.42 59.86
C LYS A 229 45.40 3.47 61.04
N LEU A 230 44.18 3.03 61.36
CA LEU A 230 43.92 2.05 62.42
C LEU A 230 44.45 0.66 62.05
N ASP A 231 44.29 0.24 60.79
CA ASP A 231 44.85 -1.02 60.27
C ASP A 231 46.38 -1.03 60.36
N LEU A 232 47.06 0.06 59.96
CA LEU A 232 48.51 0.21 60.14
C LEU A 232 48.94 0.14 61.62
N GLN A 233 48.23 0.82 62.52
CA GLN A 233 48.52 0.76 63.95
C GLN A 233 48.30 -0.64 64.54
N LEU A 234 47.32 -1.39 64.00
CA LEU A 234 47.06 -2.78 64.38
C LEU A 234 48.18 -3.70 63.87
N GLU A 235 48.70 -3.50 62.65
CA GLU A 235 49.88 -4.22 62.14
C GLU A 235 51.13 -3.94 62.99
N GLU A 236 51.40 -2.68 63.36
CA GLU A 236 52.50 -2.31 64.26
C GLU A 236 52.37 -2.99 65.63
N GLN A 237 51.16 -3.01 66.21
CA GLN A 237 50.88 -3.70 67.47
C GLN A 237 51.08 -5.23 67.35
N GLN A 238 50.63 -5.85 66.27
CA GLN A 238 50.86 -7.29 66.01
C GLN A 238 52.34 -7.61 65.84
N GLN A 239 53.12 -6.76 65.15
CA GLN A 239 54.58 -6.92 65.03
C GLN A 239 55.26 -6.83 66.41
N MET A 240 54.87 -5.87 67.24
CA MET A 240 55.38 -5.74 68.61
C MET A 240 54.98 -6.93 69.50
N GLU A 241 53.74 -7.41 69.42
CA GLU A 241 53.27 -8.58 70.16
C GLU A 241 54.05 -9.85 69.74
N ASN A 242 54.32 -10.02 68.44
CA ASN A 242 55.13 -11.13 67.93
C ASN A 242 56.59 -11.06 68.41
N GLN A 243 57.22 -9.88 68.40
CA GLN A 243 58.55 -9.68 68.99
C GLN A 243 58.58 -10.01 70.49
N LEU A 244 57.52 -9.70 71.23
CA LEU A 244 57.39 -10.04 72.65
C LEU A 244 57.19 -11.56 72.86
N LYS A 245 56.39 -12.22 72.01
CA LYS A 245 56.24 -13.70 71.99
C LYS A 245 57.56 -14.40 71.70
N GLU A 246 58.34 -13.93 70.72
CA GLU A 246 59.67 -14.44 70.42
C GLU A 246 60.65 -14.28 71.60
N ARG A 247 60.71 -13.09 72.20
CA ARG A 247 61.53 -12.84 73.41
C ARG A 247 61.11 -13.74 74.56
N LEU A 248 59.82 -13.90 74.81
CA LEU A 248 59.30 -14.80 75.85
C LEU A 248 59.70 -16.26 75.58
N ALA A 249 59.61 -16.73 74.33
CA ALA A 249 60.06 -18.07 73.96
C ALA A 249 61.57 -18.28 74.20
N THR A 250 62.42 -17.28 73.89
CA THR A 250 63.86 -17.37 74.21
C THR A 250 64.13 -17.39 75.72
N LEU A 251 63.41 -16.59 76.51
CA LEU A 251 63.52 -16.57 77.97
C LEU A 251 63.07 -17.91 78.61
N ILE A 252 62.04 -18.57 78.06
CA ILE A 252 61.59 -19.89 78.51
C ILE A 252 62.64 -20.99 78.19
N LEU A 253 63.40 -20.85 77.10
CA LEU A 253 64.44 -21.79 76.72
C LEU A 253 65.77 -21.60 77.47
N GLN A 254 66.06 -20.41 78.00
CA GLN A 254 67.30 -20.12 78.73
C GLN A 254 67.53 -21.03 79.96
N PRO A 255 66.56 -21.28 80.86
CA PRO A 255 66.73 -22.23 81.96
C PRO A 255 67.11 -23.64 81.51
N LEU A 256 66.58 -24.11 80.37
CA LEU A 256 66.91 -25.44 79.82
C LEU A 256 68.33 -25.48 79.27
N GLN A 257 68.80 -24.40 78.63
CA GLN A 257 70.19 -24.25 78.19
C GLN A 257 71.14 -24.24 79.40
N ILE A 258 70.84 -23.44 80.43
CA ILE A 258 71.61 -23.38 81.68
C ILE A 258 71.64 -24.73 82.38
N GLN A 259 70.54 -25.48 82.40
CA GLN A 259 70.52 -26.85 82.93
C GLN A 259 71.45 -27.78 82.15
N ASN A 260 71.37 -27.80 80.82
CA ASN A 260 72.25 -28.62 79.98
C ASN A 260 73.74 -28.29 80.19
N ASP A 261 74.08 -27.00 80.30
CA ASP A 261 75.44 -26.54 80.60
C ASP A 261 75.89 -26.96 82.01
N LEU A 262 75.02 -26.86 83.02
CA LEU A 262 75.29 -27.33 84.38
C LEU A 262 75.47 -28.86 84.44
N GLU A 263 74.71 -29.64 83.66
CA GLU A 263 74.88 -31.09 83.56
C GLU A 263 76.21 -31.45 82.89
N LEU A 264 76.57 -30.79 81.79
CA LEU A 264 77.87 -30.94 81.13
C LEU A 264 79.04 -30.55 82.05
N LEU A 265 78.90 -29.48 82.82
CA LEU A 265 79.90 -29.01 83.78
C LEU A 265 80.01 -29.97 84.98
N ASN A 266 78.90 -30.55 85.44
CA ASN A 266 78.91 -31.64 86.43
C ASN A 266 79.58 -32.92 85.92
N ILE A 267 79.41 -33.28 84.64
CA ILE A 267 80.13 -34.41 84.03
C ILE A 267 81.64 -34.12 84.04
N LYS A 268 82.06 -32.92 83.62
CA LYS A 268 83.47 -32.48 83.68
C LYS A 268 84.01 -32.46 85.12
N LEU A 269 83.21 -32.04 86.09
CA LEU A 269 83.59 -32.08 87.51
C LEU A 269 83.78 -33.52 88.02
N LYS A 270 82.91 -34.45 87.62
CA LYS A 270 83.02 -35.88 87.96
C LYS A 270 84.25 -36.52 87.32
N THR A 271 84.56 -36.24 86.05
CA THR A 271 85.77 -36.77 85.42
C THR A 271 87.04 -36.17 86.03
N LEU A 272 87.07 -34.87 86.33
CA LEU A 272 88.21 -34.24 87.03
C LEU A 272 88.41 -34.81 88.43
N LYS A 273 87.35 -35.02 89.22
CA LYS A 273 87.45 -35.71 90.52
C LYS A 273 87.98 -37.15 90.37
N GLY A 274 87.56 -37.87 89.33
CA GLY A 274 88.10 -39.20 89.00
C GLY A 274 89.58 -39.20 88.62
N HIS A 275 90.10 -38.12 88.03
CA HIS A 275 91.55 -37.95 87.80
C HIS A 275 92.28 -37.54 89.09
N GLN A 276 91.66 -36.69 89.93
CA GLN A 276 92.19 -36.32 91.23
C GLN A 276 92.36 -37.56 92.14
N SER A 277 91.37 -38.45 92.21
CA SER A 277 91.50 -39.71 92.98
C SER A 277 92.65 -40.59 92.47
N LYS A 278 92.82 -40.73 91.15
CA LYS A 278 93.95 -41.48 90.58
C LYS A 278 95.31 -40.83 90.86
N LEU A 279 95.38 -39.51 90.88
CA LEU A 279 96.59 -38.77 91.26
C LEU A 279 96.89 -38.94 92.75
N MET A 280 95.88 -38.94 93.63
CA MET A 280 96.05 -39.27 95.06
C MET A 280 96.52 -40.72 95.27
N GLU A 281 95.99 -41.68 94.50
CA GLU A 281 96.47 -43.07 94.52
C GLU A 281 97.94 -43.16 94.08
N GLN A 282 98.31 -42.46 92.99
CA GLN A 282 99.70 -42.39 92.51
C GLN A 282 100.62 -41.70 93.51
N GLU A 283 100.19 -40.61 94.15
CA GLU A 283 100.93 -39.92 95.20
C GLU A 283 101.15 -40.86 96.39
N HIS A 284 100.13 -41.61 96.83
CA HIS A 284 100.28 -42.60 97.89
C HIS A 284 101.19 -43.78 97.49
N THR A 285 101.20 -44.25 96.23
CA THR A 285 102.16 -45.28 95.81
C THR A 285 103.59 -44.75 95.80
N VAL A 286 103.83 -43.53 95.28
CA VAL A 286 105.16 -42.89 95.31
C VAL A 286 105.60 -42.59 96.76
N GLN A 287 104.66 -42.26 97.64
CA GLN A 287 104.91 -42.03 99.06
C GLN A 287 105.25 -43.34 99.80
N ALA A 288 104.67 -44.48 99.40
CA ALA A 288 105.03 -45.81 99.90
C ALA A 288 106.39 -46.29 99.35
N GLU A 289 106.67 -46.06 98.06
CA GLU A 289 107.98 -46.31 97.44
C GLU A 289 109.07 -45.45 98.10
N LEU A 290 108.78 -44.18 98.41
CA LEU A 290 109.67 -43.29 99.15
C LEU A 290 109.91 -43.79 100.58
N GLN A 291 108.90 -44.30 101.28
CA GLN A 291 109.08 -44.94 102.59
C GLN A 291 109.94 -46.21 102.49
N GLN A 292 109.76 -47.04 101.45
CA GLN A 292 110.63 -48.18 101.19
C GLN A 292 112.07 -47.74 100.91
N ALA A 293 112.27 -46.73 100.06
CA ALA A 293 113.58 -46.15 99.78
C ALA A 293 114.26 -45.60 101.04
N ILE A 294 113.49 -44.96 101.95
CA ILE A 294 113.99 -44.52 103.26
C ILE A 294 114.39 -45.72 104.14
N THR A 295 113.63 -46.82 104.15
CA THR A 295 114.04 -48.02 104.90
C THR A 295 115.29 -48.70 104.32
N LEU A 296 115.43 -48.74 102.99
CA LEU A 296 116.63 -49.24 102.31
C LEU A 296 117.84 -48.33 102.56
N GLN A 297 117.65 -47.00 102.50
CA GLN A 297 118.68 -46.04 102.89
C GLN A 297 119.10 -46.25 104.36
N ARG A 298 118.17 -46.54 105.28
CA ARG A 298 118.52 -46.84 106.68
C ARG A 298 119.34 -48.12 106.83
N ILE A 299 119.13 -49.12 105.98
CA ILE A 299 119.95 -50.34 105.94
C ILE A 299 121.36 -50.01 105.41
N VAL A 300 121.46 -49.29 104.30
CA VAL A 300 122.74 -48.80 103.75
C VAL A 300 123.47 -47.90 104.75
N GLU A 301 122.77 -47.09 105.54
CA GLU A 301 123.35 -46.29 106.62
C GLU A 301 123.82 -47.15 107.80
N GLN A 302 123.18 -48.28 108.11
CA GLN A 302 123.69 -49.26 109.09
C GLN A 302 124.95 -49.99 108.59
N GLU A 303 124.99 -50.41 107.32
CA GLU A 303 126.19 -51.00 106.70
C GLU A 303 127.34 -49.98 106.64
N ARG A 304 127.01 -48.72 106.28
CA ARG A 304 127.97 -47.61 106.28
C ARG A 304 128.44 -47.24 107.69
N ALA A 305 127.63 -47.45 108.73
CA ALA A 305 128.04 -47.30 110.13
C ALA A 305 128.96 -48.46 110.60
N GLN A 306 128.79 -49.68 110.08
CA GLN A 306 129.73 -50.78 110.32
C GLN A 306 131.09 -50.48 109.68
N ILE A 307 131.11 -50.04 108.41
CA ILE A 307 132.34 -49.62 107.72
C ILE A 307 132.95 -48.37 108.38
N SER A 308 132.14 -47.44 108.88
CA SER A 308 132.63 -46.31 109.71
C SER A 308 133.34 -46.86 110.94
N GLY A 309 132.75 -47.82 111.66
CA GLY A 309 133.36 -48.43 112.85
C GLY A 309 134.74 -49.06 112.63
N GLU A 310 135.06 -49.50 111.41
CA GLU A 310 136.40 -50.00 111.04
C GLU A 310 137.40 -48.88 110.68
N ILE A 311 136.91 -47.76 110.11
CA ILE A 311 137.72 -46.58 109.76
C ILE A 311 137.94 -45.67 110.98
N ASP A 312 136.95 -45.54 111.85
CA ASP A 312 137.01 -44.81 113.12
C ASP A 312 138.05 -45.44 114.06
N GLN A 313 138.26 -46.76 114.00
CA GLN A 313 139.36 -47.44 114.70
C GLN A 313 140.76 -47.02 114.21
N GLN A 314 140.88 -46.47 112.98
CA GLN A 314 142.13 -45.94 112.44
C GLN A 314 142.28 -44.42 112.60
N CYS A 315 141.17 -43.67 112.73
CA CYS A 315 141.21 -42.19 112.77
C CYS A 315 140.93 -41.58 114.16
N THR A 316 140.23 -42.26 115.08
CA THR A 316 139.86 -41.66 116.39
C THR A 316 141.00 -41.59 117.41
N LEU A 317 142.17 -42.19 117.12
CA LEU A 317 143.37 -42.14 117.97
C LEU A 317 144.46 -41.17 117.50
N LEU A 318 144.29 -40.51 116.35
CA LEU A 318 145.07 -39.33 115.93
C LEU A 318 144.19 -38.38 115.06
N MET A 319 143.49 -37.39 115.59
CA MET A 319 143.20 -37.03 116.98
C MET A 319 142.02 -36.02 116.99
N HIS A 320 141.51 -35.67 118.18
CA HIS A 320 140.43 -34.69 118.46
C HIS A 320 140.20 -33.51 117.47
N LEU A 321 138.89 -33.21 117.23
CA LEU A 321 138.20 -31.94 116.82
C LEU A 321 137.52 -31.94 115.43
N GLY A 322 136.25 -31.48 115.28
CA GLY A 322 135.81 -30.95 113.96
C GLY A 322 134.33 -30.73 113.54
N GLN A 323 133.34 -31.60 113.84
CA GLN A 323 131.87 -31.43 113.66
C GLN A 323 131.20 -30.95 112.31
N ASN A 324 130.37 -31.84 111.70
CA ASN A 324 128.92 -31.67 111.31
C ASN A 324 128.32 -30.93 110.05
N ARG A 325 127.57 -31.71 109.22
CA ARG A 325 126.08 -31.65 108.93
C ARG A 325 125.41 -30.94 107.69
N LEU A 326 125.15 -31.72 106.61
CA LEU A 326 123.87 -32.08 105.88
C LEU A 326 122.76 -31.10 105.35
N SER A 327 122.38 -31.25 104.04
CA SER A 327 121.06 -31.51 103.33
C SER A 327 119.73 -30.68 103.53
N LEU A 328 118.63 -30.76 102.71
CA LEU A 328 118.27 -30.78 101.23
C LEU A 328 116.72 -31.02 100.99
N THR A 329 116.06 -30.66 99.82
CA THR A 329 114.81 -31.26 99.14
C THR A 329 114.04 -30.36 98.07
N HIS A 330 112.91 -30.81 97.43
CA HIS A 330 112.22 -30.35 96.14
C HIS A 330 110.69 -30.83 96.06
N LYS A 331 109.69 -30.72 95.09
CA LYS A 331 109.30 -30.16 93.72
C LYS A 331 107.75 -30.37 93.42
N THR A 332 107.00 -29.71 92.45
CA THR A 332 105.80 -30.22 91.61
C THR A 332 104.98 -29.20 90.70
N GLU A 333 104.00 -29.64 89.82
CA GLU A 333 103.32 -28.92 88.66
C GLU A 333 101.77 -29.20 88.32
N SER A 334 101.21 -29.05 87.05
CA SER A 334 99.73 -28.87 86.68
C SER A 334 99.15 -29.42 85.28
N ALA A 335 97.89 -29.11 84.80
CA ALA A 335 97.19 -29.68 83.55
C ALA A 335 95.95 -28.88 82.86
N THR A 336 95.40 -29.28 81.64
CA THR A 336 94.49 -28.49 80.69
C THR A 336 93.54 -29.22 79.61
N GLU A 337 92.74 -28.50 78.73
CA GLU A 337 92.13 -28.80 77.32
C GLU A 337 90.79 -29.64 77.05
N LYS A 338 89.98 -29.70 75.91
CA LYS A 338 89.53 -28.84 74.70
C LYS A 338 88.13 -29.25 73.98
N CYS A 339 87.87 -29.15 72.63
CA CYS A 339 86.50 -29.07 71.91
C CYS A 339 86.29 -29.66 70.43
N ALA A 340 85.03 -29.68 69.87
CA ALA A 340 84.58 -29.97 68.43
C ALA A 340 83.05 -29.62 68.09
N ALA A 341 82.35 -30.03 66.97
CA ALA A 341 82.22 -29.41 65.59
C ALA A 341 80.95 -29.80 64.67
N LEU A 342 80.53 -28.93 63.69
CA LEU A 342 79.75 -28.99 62.37
C LEU A 342 78.31 -29.59 62.09
N GLN A 343 77.41 -28.82 61.37
CA GLN A 343 76.34 -29.30 60.41
C GLN A 343 75.54 -28.16 59.63
N ALA A 344 75.42 -28.13 58.27
CA ALA A 344 74.44 -27.31 57.49
C ALA A 344 74.45 -27.52 55.93
N ASP A 345 73.28 -27.63 55.24
CA ASP A 345 73.13 -27.32 53.76
C ASP A 345 71.69 -27.33 53.15
N ARG A 346 70.71 -28.07 53.72
CA ARG A 346 69.53 -28.56 52.94
C ARG A 346 68.36 -27.60 52.60
N LYS A 347 68.41 -26.30 52.93
CA LYS A 347 67.19 -25.42 52.88
C LYS A 347 67.02 -24.52 51.65
N LEU A 348 68.05 -24.31 50.82
CA LEU A 348 68.07 -23.23 49.81
C LEU A 348 67.14 -23.44 48.59
N ASN A 349 66.93 -24.68 48.15
CA ASN A 349 66.30 -24.98 46.85
C ASN A 349 64.77 -24.91 46.81
N GLN A 350 64.08 -24.85 47.96
CA GLN A 350 62.61 -24.92 47.99
C GLN A 350 61.90 -23.57 47.76
N ALA A 351 62.61 -22.45 47.98
CA ALA A 351 62.05 -21.10 47.77
C ALA A 351 61.90 -20.74 46.27
N LYS A 352 62.88 -21.10 45.44
CA LYS A 352 62.99 -20.62 44.05
C LYS A 352 61.84 -21.06 43.12
N LYS A 353 61.17 -22.19 43.39
CA LYS A 353 60.05 -22.64 42.55
C LYS A 353 58.82 -21.71 42.62
N ARG A 354 58.45 -21.25 43.83
CA ARG A 354 57.22 -20.46 44.05
C ARG A 354 57.23 -19.09 43.37
N GLN A 355 58.41 -18.53 43.11
CA GLN A 355 58.55 -17.22 42.47
C GLN A 355 58.23 -17.26 40.97
N HIS A 356 58.34 -18.42 40.32
CA HIS A 356 58.13 -18.57 38.87
C HIS A 356 56.63 -18.64 38.50
N GLU A 357 55.84 -19.32 39.32
CA GLU A 357 54.40 -19.55 39.10
C GLU A 357 53.56 -18.26 39.19
N LEU A 358 53.99 -17.31 40.04
CA LEU A 358 53.37 -15.98 40.16
C LEU A 358 53.63 -15.07 38.95
N LEU A 359 54.76 -15.22 38.26
CA LEU A 359 55.08 -14.39 37.09
C LEU A 359 54.22 -14.80 35.87
N ILE A 360 54.05 -16.10 35.66
CA ILE A 360 53.26 -16.65 34.54
C ILE A 360 51.78 -16.25 34.64
N THR A 361 51.23 -16.20 35.86
CA THR A 361 49.83 -15.84 36.09
C THR A 361 49.56 -14.34 35.89
N HIS A 362 50.50 -13.47 36.24
CA HIS A 362 50.43 -12.02 36.00
C HIS A 362 50.30 -11.67 34.50
N ASP A 363 51.21 -12.16 33.66
CA ASP A 363 51.26 -11.77 32.24
C ASP A 363 50.09 -12.37 31.44
N GLY A 364 49.55 -13.51 31.87
CA GLY A 364 48.31 -14.09 31.34
C GLY A 364 47.07 -13.21 31.59
N LEU A 365 47.02 -12.47 32.70
CA LEU A 365 45.93 -11.50 32.97
C LEU A 365 46.12 -10.21 32.18
N ARG A 366 47.36 -9.69 32.10
CA ARG A 366 47.70 -8.50 31.30
C ARG A 366 47.30 -8.64 29.84
N THR A 367 47.54 -9.82 29.25
CA THR A 367 47.17 -10.13 27.85
C THR A 367 45.65 -10.12 27.64
N LYS A 368 44.88 -10.69 28.58
CA LYS A 368 43.41 -10.69 28.52
C LYS A 368 42.81 -9.29 28.61
N LEU A 369 43.36 -8.43 29.48
CA LEU A 369 42.94 -7.03 29.60
C LEU A 369 43.16 -6.23 28.31
N PHE A 370 44.26 -6.47 27.60
CA PHE A 370 44.53 -5.82 26.31
C PHE A 370 43.50 -6.20 25.23
N ILE A 371 43.21 -7.51 25.09
CA ILE A 371 42.19 -8.01 24.14
C ILE A 371 40.80 -7.43 24.46
N MET A 372 40.42 -7.42 25.75
CA MET A 372 39.11 -6.91 26.16
C MET A 372 38.98 -5.39 25.95
N LYS A 373 40.07 -4.63 26.06
CA LYS A 373 40.10 -3.20 25.72
C LYS A 373 39.96 -2.94 24.21
N MET A 374 40.51 -3.80 23.35
CA MET A 374 40.31 -3.72 21.90
C MET A 374 38.85 -3.94 21.52
N HIS A 375 38.20 -4.99 22.03
CA HIS A 375 36.79 -5.26 21.74
C HIS A 375 35.83 -4.15 22.20
N LEU A 376 36.14 -3.45 23.30
CA LEU A 376 35.37 -2.27 23.72
C LEU A 376 35.46 -1.13 22.69
N GLY A 377 36.63 -0.92 22.08
CA GLY A 377 36.82 0.03 20.98
C GLY A 377 36.01 -0.36 19.73
N ASP A 378 36.08 -1.62 19.32
CA ASP A 378 35.29 -2.13 18.17
C ASP A 378 33.78 -1.93 18.36
N LEU A 379 33.28 -2.10 19.58
CA LEU A 379 31.86 -1.93 19.92
C LEU A 379 31.43 -0.46 19.88
N GLN A 380 32.25 0.45 20.40
CA GLN A 380 32.02 1.90 20.28
C GLN A 380 32.01 2.33 18.81
N GLU A 381 32.96 1.87 18.00
CA GLU A 381 33.03 2.24 16.58
C GLU A 381 31.86 1.67 15.76
N ARG A 382 31.31 0.49 16.13
CA ARG A 382 30.08 -0.04 15.52
C ARG A 382 28.84 0.78 15.91
N HIS A 383 28.72 1.17 17.18
CA HIS A 383 27.62 1.99 17.68
C HIS A 383 27.58 3.37 16.98
N GLU A 384 28.72 4.03 16.85
CA GLU A 384 28.80 5.34 16.18
C GLU A 384 28.52 5.25 14.67
N ARG A 385 28.90 4.16 13.98
CA ARG A 385 28.46 3.88 12.59
C ARG A 385 26.95 3.67 12.50
N GLN A 386 26.34 2.92 13.42
CA GLN A 386 24.89 2.68 13.45
C GLN A 386 24.11 4.00 13.66
N LYS A 387 24.59 4.85 14.57
CA LYS A 387 24.06 6.20 14.83
C LYS A 387 24.11 7.12 13.61
N GLN A 388 25.21 7.10 12.84
CA GLN A 388 25.30 7.82 11.56
C GLN A 388 24.31 7.26 10.54
N HIS A 389 24.17 5.94 10.43
CA HIS A 389 23.22 5.31 9.50
C HIS A 389 21.76 5.66 9.83
N LEU A 390 21.39 5.64 11.12
CA LEU A 390 20.06 6.07 11.59
C LEU A 390 19.77 7.54 11.27
N MET A 391 20.76 8.44 11.41
CA MET A 391 20.61 9.84 10.99
C MET A 391 20.34 9.96 9.49
N CYS A 392 21.11 9.24 8.65
CA CYS A 392 20.87 9.23 7.20
C CYS A 392 19.46 8.73 6.85
N LEU A 393 19.03 7.61 7.44
CA LEU A 393 17.69 7.05 7.23
C LEU A 393 16.58 8.02 7.67
N SER A 394 16.72 8.70 8.82
CA SER A 394 15.78 9.73 9.25
C SER A 394 15.69 10.88 8.23
N THR A 395 16.82 11.40 7.73
CA THR A 395 16.78 12.45 6.71
C THR A 395 16.16 12.00 5.38
N ALA A 396 16.20 10.70 5.06
CA ALA A 396 15.53 10.13 3.89
C ALA A 396 14.01 10.01 4.11
N SER A 397 13.57 9.55 5.30
CA SER A 397 12.14 9.46 5.67
C SER A 397 11.48 10.84 5.59
N ASN A 398 12.05 11.83 6.27
CA ASN A 398 11.52 13.19 6.31
C ASN A 398 11.40 13.82 4.91
N ARG A 399 12.29 13.47 3.97
CA ARG A 399 12.18 13.90 2.56
C ARG A 399 11.03 13.20 1.85
N ALA A 400 10.91 11.88 1.95
CA ALA A 400 9.82 11.12 1.34
C ALA A 400 8.44 11.62 1.85
N GLU A 401 8.32 11.83 3.15
CA GLU A 401 7.13 12.40 3.81
C GLU A 401 6.76 13.79 3.25
N SER A 402 7.76 14.62 2.91
CA SER A 402 7.54 15.95 2.32
C SER A 402 7.08 15.94 0.85
N GLU A 403 7.31 14.85 0.12
CA GLU A 403 6.86 14.69 -1.28
C GLU A 403 5.45 14.07 -1.39
N LEU A 404 5.06 13.21 -0.44
CA LEU A 404 3.71 12.62 -0.36
C LEU A 404 2.55 13.64 -0.53
N PRO A 405 2.52 14.81 0.15
CA PRO A 405 1.44 15.78 -0.03
C PRO A 405 1.43 16.43 -1.43
N LYS A 406 2.57 16.50 -2.14
CA LYS A 406 2.62 16.99 -3.53
C LYS A 406 2.01 15.96 -4.48
N LEU A 407 2.38 14.68 -4.32
CA LEU A 407 1.84 13.59 -5.11
C LEU A 407 0.32 13.45 -4.92
N ARG A 408 -0.19 13.57 -3.68
CA ARG A 408 -1.64 13.59 -3.38
C ARG A 408 -2.37 14.73 -4.10
N LYS A 409 -1.78 15.94 -4.18
CA LYS A 409 -2.34 17.09 -4.90
C LYS A 409 -2.42 16.85 -6.43
N VAL A 410 -1.40 16.23 -7.02
CA VAL A 410 -1.42 15.87 -8.44
C VAL A 410 -2.50 14.83 -8.73
N TYR A 411 -2.62 13.80 -7.88
CA TYR A 411 -3.63 12.76 -8.04
C TYR A 411 -5.07 13.29 -7.90
N THR A 412 -5.34 14.09 -6.86
CA THR A 412 -6.66 14.70 -6.64
C THR A 412 -7.06 15.66 -7.76
N ALA A 413 -6.12 16.41 -8.34
CA ALA A 413 -6.37 17.23 -9.53
C ALA A 413 -6.74 16.40 -10.77
N ALA A 414 -6.07 15.26 -10.99
CA ALA A 414 -6.38 14.36 -12.11
C ALA A 414 -7.76 13.69 -11.95
N VAL A 415 -8.11 13.24 -10.73
CA VAL A 415 -9.45 12.71 -10.42
C VAL A 415 -10.52 13.79 -10.62
N SER A 416 -10.30 15.00 -10.08
CA SER A 416 -11.16 16.17 -10.30
C SER A 416 -11.38 16.50 -11.78
N GLN A 417 -10.37 16.32 -12.63
CA GLN A 417 -10.47 16.54 -14.08
C GLN A 417 -11.24 15.42 -14.82
N ARG A 418 -11.14 14.16 -14.35
CA ARG A 418 -11.95 13.04 -14.87
C ARG A 418 -13.42 13.18 -14.49
N ASP A 419 -13.70 13.46 -13.22
CA ASP A 419 -15.06 13.53 -12.69
C ASP A 419 -15.82 14.73 -13.29
N LYS A 420 -15.07 15.83 -13.50
CA LYS A 420 -15.03 16.62 -14.74
C LYS A 420 -15.73 16.00 -15.95
N ILE A 421 -14.89 15.48 -16.85
CA ILE A 421 -15.24 14.96 -18.18
C ILE A 421 -16.53 14.14 -18.16
N ASN A 422 -16.69 13.24 -17.19
CA ASN A 422 -17.86 12.37 -17.05
C ASN A 422 -19.20 13.13 -16.96
N GLN A 423 -19.25 14.28 -16.27
CA GLN A 423 -20.49 15.08 -16.15
C GLN A 423 -20.96 15.68 -17.49
N MET A 424 -20.05 16.04 -18.41
CA MET A 424 -20.44 16.50 -19.76
C MET A 424 -21.04 15.36 -20.58
N LEU A 425 -20.50 14.15 -20.46
CA LEU A 425 -20.97 13.01 -21.24
C LEU A 425 -22.41 12.69 -20.86
N ILE A 426 -22.71 12.63 -19.55
CA ILE A 426 -24.08 12.44 -19.05
C ILE A 426 -25.04 13.53 -19.56
N GLN A 427 -24.63 14.81 -19.55
CA GLN A 427 -25.44 15.91 -20.10
C GLN A 427 -25.67 15.77 -21.62
N ARG A 428 -24.62 15.44 -22.39
CA ARG A 428 -24.71 15.27 -23.85
C ARG A 428 -25.56 14.05 -24.24
N ASP A 429 -25.45 12.95 -23.50
CA ASP A 429 -26.27 11.76 -23.73
C ASP A 429 -27.75 12.06 -23.46
N GLN A 430 -28.08 12.81 -22.39
CA GLN A 430 -29.44 13.27 -22.10
C GLN A 430 -30.02 14.19 -23.18
N GLU A 431 -29.23 15.15 -23.67
CA GLU A 431 -29.62 16.01 -24.79
C GLU A 431 -29.86 15.20 -26.08
N MET A 432 -29.01 14.21 -26.37
CA MET A 432 -29.16 13.32 -27.53
C MET A 432 -30.40 12.44 -27.42
N SER A 433 -30.74 11.92 -26.23
CA SER A 433 -32.01 11.21 -26.00
C SER A 433 -33.22 12.09 -26.28
N SER A 434 -33.25 13.32 -25.75
CA SER A 434 -34.34 14.27 -25.99
C SER A 434 -34.48 14.66 -27.47
N LEU A 435 -33.37 14.81 -28.20
CA LEU A 435 -33.40 15.05 -29.64
C LEU A 435 -33.90 13.84 -30.43
N ALA A 436 -33.55 12.61 -30.02
CA ALA A 436 -34.07 11.39 -30.64
C ALA A 436 -35.60 11.26 -30.45
N GLU A 437 -36.12 11.54 -29.25
CA GLU A 437 -37.56 11.60 -28.97
C GLU A 437 -38.28 12.65 -29.82
N HIS A 438 -37.67 13.82 -30.05
CA HIS A 438 -38.24 14.83 -30.93
C HIS A 438 -38.28 14.39 -32.41
N VAL A 439 -37.27 13.66 -32.89
CA VAL A 439 -37.23 13.14 -34.26
C VAL A 439 -38.28 12.04 -34.47
N THR A 440 -38.42 11.09 -33.55
CA THR A 440 -39.43 10.02 -33.67
C THR A 440 -40.85 10.58 -33.62
N LEU A 441 -41.13 11.55 -32.74
CA LEU A 441 -42.42 12.25 -32.70
C LEU A 441 -42.74 13.00 -34.01
N GLN A 442 -41.74 13.58 -34.68
CA GLN A 442 -41.92 14.22 -35.99
C GLN A 442 -42.17 13.19 -37.10
N GLN A 443 -41.42 12.08 -37.12
CA GLN A 443 -41.64 10.98 -38.07
C GLN A 443 -43.05 10.40 -37.95
N ASP A 444 -43.56 10.23 -36.73
CA ASP A 444 -44.93 9.77 -36.49
C ASP A 444 -46.00 10.79 -36.88
N LEU A 445 -45.70 12.09 -36.89
CA LEU A 445 -46.62 13.11 -37.41
C LEU A 445 -46.67 13.08 -38.94
N VAL A 446 -45.53 12.95 -39.62
CA VAL A 446 -45.47 12.79 -41.08
C VAL A 446 -46.20 11.52 -41.51
N ARG A 447 -45.88 10.37 -40.90
CA ARG A 447 -46.54 9.08 -41.19
C ARG A 447 -48.06 9.12 -41.04
N ARG A 448 -48.60 9.90 -40.09
CA ARG A 448 -50.05 10.10 -39.95
C ARG A 448 -50.63 10.96 -41.08
N ALA A 449 -49.95 12.04 -41.47
CA ALA A 449 -50.37 12.88 -42.59
C ALA A 449 -50.39 12.10 -43.92
N ASP A 450 -49.39 11.25 -44.16
CA ASP A 450 -49.32 10.41 -45.37
C ASP A 450 -50.50 9.41 -45.45
N ILE A 451 -50.85 8.77 -44.33
CA ILE A 451 -52.03 7.89 -44.23
C ILE A 451 -53.33 8.66 -44.47
N GLU A 452 -53.46 9.88 -43.93
CA GLU A 452 -54.63 10.73 -44.19
C GLU A 452 -54.74 11.12 -45.66
N LEU A 453 -53.63 11.51 -46.32
CA LEU A 453 -53.57 11.84 -47.74
C LEU A 453 -53.94 10.65 -48.64
N LEU A 454 -53.37 9.47 -48.41
CA LEU A 454 -53.74 8.24 -49.13
C LEU A 454 -55.24 7.95 -49.01
N SER A 455 -55.80 8.13 -47.80
CA SER A 455 -57.24 7.95 -47.58
C SER A 455 -58.11 8.98 -48.34
N LEU A 456 -57.56 10.14 -48.74
CA LEU A 456 -58.28 11.15 -49.53
C LEU A 456 -58.21 10.83 -51.03
N ASP A 457 -57.06 10.37 -51.51
CA ASP A 457 -56.89 9.92 -52.90
C ASP A 457 -57.76 8.69 -53.22
N GLU A 458 -57.87 7.73 -52.30
CA GLU A 458 -58.81 6.59 -52.43
C GLU A 458 -60.27 7.08 -52.57
N LYS A 459 -60.69 8.03 -51.73
CA LYS A 459 -62.05 8.61 -51.80
C LYS A 459 -62.27 9.33 -53.14
N GLN A 460 -61.28 10.09 -53.61
CA GLN A 460 -61.33 10.77 -54.90
C GLN A 460 -61.39 9.78 -56.09
N HIS A 461 -60.66 8.67 -56.01
CA HIS A 461 -60.71 7.60 -56.99
C HIS A 461 -62.09 6.91 -57.02
N LEU A 462 -62.64 6.54 -55.85
CA LEU A 462 -63.97 5.92 -55.74
C LEU A 462 -65.09 6.84 -56.25
N LEU A 463 -65.03 8.15 -55.96
CA LEU A 463 -65.96 9.14 -56.51
C LEU A 463 -65.84 9.23 -58.04
N THR A 464 -64.62 9.14 -58.58
CA THR A 464 -64.36 9.14 -60.03
C THR A 464 -64.93 7.91 -60.72
N LEU A 465 -64.73 6.70 -60.17
CA LEU A 465 -65.34 5.46 -60.67
C LEU A 465 -66.87 5.50 -60.60
N SER A 466 -67.43 5.99 -59.49
CA SER A 466 -68.88 6.17 -59.32
C SER A 466 -69.47 7.08 -60.41
N ARG A 467 -68.80 8.19 -60.72
CA ARG A 467 -69.18 9.09 -61.82
C ARG A 467 -69.18 8.37 -63.17
N VAL A 468 -68.13 7.59 -63.48
CA VAL A 468 -68.03 6.83 -64.74
C VAL A 468 -69.15 5.78 -64.86
N GLU A 469 -69.44 5.02 -63.81
CA GLU A 469 -70.50 4.03 -63.85
C GLU A 469 -71.90 4.67 -63.96
N LYS A 470 -72.12 5.85 -63.34
CA LYS A 470 -73.36 6.61 -63.55
C LYS A 470 -73.50 7.09 -64.99
N CYS A 471 -72.43 7.55 -65.63
CA CYS A 471 -72.43 7.83 -67.07
C CYS A 471 -72.76 6.58 -67.91
N ARG A 472 -72.19 5.41 -67.59
CA ARG A 472 -72.49 4.15 -68.29
C ARG A 472 -73.95 3.72 -68.11
N GLN A 473 -74.52 3.89 -66.91
CA GLN A 473 -75.94 3.61 -66.62
C GLN A 473 -76.86 4.52 -67.43
N LEU A 474 -76.58 5.83 -67.50
CA LEU A 474 -77.31 6.77 -68.36
C LEU A 474 -77.20 6.39 -69.85
N HIS A 475 -76.02 5.97 -70.30
CA HIS A 475 -75.81 5.54 -71.69
C HIS A 475 -76.63 4.29 -72.04
N ARG A 476 -76.74 3.31 -71.14
CA ARG A 476 -77.62 2.13 -71.29
C ARG A 476 -79.10 2.50 -71.32
N LEU A 477 -79.55 3.42 -70.47
CA LEU A 477 -80.92 3.94 -70.50
C LEU A 477 -81.22 4.69 -71.82
N HIS A 478 -80.24 5.41 -72.37
CA HIS A 478 -80.34 6.02 -73.69
C HIS A 478 -80.39 4.97 -74.82
N ALA A 479 -79.64 3.87 -74.72
CA ALA A 479 -79.64 2.78 -75.71
C ALA A 479 -80.93 1.93 -75.70
N LEU A 480 -81.58 1.77 -74.54
CA LEU A 480 -82.90 1.10 -74.43
C LEU A 480 -84.08 2.01 -74.83
N ARG A 481 -83.84 3.32 -74.94
CA ARG A 481 -84.87 4.33 -75.24
C ARG A 481 -85.63 4.07 -76.56
N PRO A 482 -85.01 3.62 -77.68
CA PRO A 482 -85.72 3.28 -78.92
C PRO A 482 -86.63 2.05 -78.76
N ALA A 483 -86.21 1.04 -77.99
CA ALA A 483 -87.05 -0.13 -77.72
C ALA A 483 -88.28 0.25 -76.86
N TYR A 484 -88.10 1.14 -75.87
CA TYR A 484 -89.21 1.74 -75.12
C TYR A 484 -90.15 2.55 -76.02
N TRP A 485 -89.64 3.36 -76.95
CA TRP A 485 -90.47 4.10 -77.90
C TRP A 485 -91.20 3.16 -78.89
N SER A 486 -90.57 2.09 -79.35
CA SER A 486 -91.18 1.06 -80.20
C SER A 486 -92.32 0.34 -79.46
N MET A 487 -92.07 -0.15 -78.25
CA MET A 487 -93.11 -0.73 -77.39
C MET A 487 -94.23 0.26 -77.08
N ARG A 488 -93.92 1.53 -76.83
CA ARG A 488 -94.92 2.59 -76.61
C ARG A 488 -95.73 2.89 -77.87
N SER A 489 -95.13 2.79 -79.06
CA SER A 489 -95.83 2.91 -80.34
C SER A 489 -96.72 1.70 -80.62
N GLN A 490 -96.26 0.48 -80.28
CA GLN A 490 -97.06 -0.74 -80.38
C GLN A 490 -98.24 -0.72 -79.39
N VAL A 491 -98.03 -0.25 -78.16
CA VAL A 491 -99.12 -0.02 -77.19
C VAL A 491 -100.10 1.06 -77.67
N ALA A 492 -99.63 2.14 -78.31
CA ALA A 492 -100.51 3.15 -78.90
C ALA A 492 -101.32 2.58 -80.09
N LEU A 493 -100.71 1.76 -80.96
CA LEU A 493 -101.41 1.06 -82.03
C LEU A 493 -102.45 0.08 -81.48
N LEU A 494 -102.11 -0.72 -80.46
CA LEU A 494 -103.05 -1.60 -79.78
C LEU A 494 -104.20 -0.83 -79.10
N GLN A 495 -103.95 0.37 -78.56
CA GLN A 495 -105.01 1.23 -78.02
C GLN A 495 -105.97 1.72 -79.12
N ILE A 496 -105.43 2.09 -80.30
CA ILE A 496 -106.22 2.45 -81.49
C ILE A 496 -107.03 1.24 -82.01
N GLU A 497 -106.42 0.06 -82.13
CA GLU A 497 -107.06 -1.17 -82.62
C GLU A 497 -108.16 -1.68 -81.68
N VAL A 498 -107.96 -1.56 -80.36
CA VAL A 498 -108.97 -1.87 -79.33
C VAL A 498 -110.03 -0.75 -79.23
N GLY A 499 -109.96 0.28 -80.08
CA GLY A 499 -110.97 1.33 -80.25
C GLY A 499 -110.98 2.40 -79.14
N PHE A 500 -110.01 2.37 -78.23
CA PHE A 500 -109.89 3.33 -77.14
C PHE A 500 -108.98 4.50 -77.53
N VAL A 501 -109.64 5.65 -77.78
CA VAL A 501 -109.10 7.02 -77.97
C VAL A 501 -108.81 7.44 -79.43
N LYS A 502 -109.48 8.53 -79.82
CA LYS A 502 -109.14 9.35 -81.01
C LYS A 502 -107.91 10.20 -80.69
N LEU A 503 -106.86 10.15 -81.53
CA LEU A 503 -105.67 10.99 -81.36
C LEU A 503 -105.82 12.37 -82.03
N PRO A 504 -105.45 13.48 -81.35
CA PRO A 504 -105.36 14.82 -81.96
C PRO A 504 -104.14 14.96 -82.90
N ALA A 505 -104.16 16.01 -83.74
CA ALA A 505 -103.27 16.17 -84.89
C ALA A 505 -101.88 16.81 -84.62
N ASP A 506 -101.48 17.02 -83.36
CA ASP A 506 -100.30 17.82 -82.99
C ASP A 506 -99.10 16.99 -82.48
N ILE A 507 -98.57 16.09 -83.31
CA ILE A 507 -97.30 15.39 -83.03
C ILE A 507 -96.42 15.29 -84.29
N PHE A 508 -95.58 16.31 -84.54
CA PHE A 508 -94.21 16.18 -85.08
C PHE A 508 -93.52 17.56 -85.21
N LYS A 509 -92.82 17.99 -84.14
CA LYS A 509 -91.75 19.01 -84.22
C LYS A 509 -90.59 18.63 -83.29
N CYS A 510 -89.45 18.28 -83.88
CA CYS A 510 -88.19 18.13 -83.15
C CYS A 510 -87.51 19.50 -83.06
N ASN A 511 -86.78 19.77 -81.97
CA ASN A 511 -86.07 21.04 -81.81
C ASN A 511 -84.77 20.81 -81.01
N CYS A 512 -83.62 20.99 -81.67
CA CYS A 512 -82.28 20.83 -81.10
C CYS A 512 -81.51 22.14 -81.27
N PRO A 513 -81.19 22.89 -80.19
CA PRO A 513 -80.41 24.12 -80.28
C PRO A 513 -78.90 23.86 -80.31
N THR A 514 -78.16 24.77 -80.95
CA THR A 514 -76.69 24.80 -81.04
C THR A 514 -76.05 25.54 -79.87
N HIS A 515 -75.12 24.91 -79.16
CA HIS A 515 -73.99 25.49 -78.38
C HIS A 515 -73.12 24.30 -77.91
N GLY A 516 -71.78 24.35 -77.84
CA GLY A 516 -70.80 25.36 -78.26
C GLY A 516 -69.40 24.86 -77.85
N CYS A 517 -68.35 25.15 -78.63
CA CYS A 517 -66.97 24.72 -78.33
C CYS A 517 -66.07 25.91 -78.01
N GLU A 518 -65.74 26.07 -76.73
CA GLU A 518 -64.35 26.23 -76.28
C GLU A 518 -63.97 24.94 -75.53
#